data_AF-A0A1E4R862-F1
#
_entry.id   AF-A0A1E4R862-F1
#
_cell.length_a   1.000
_cell.length_b   1.000
_cell.length_c   1.000
_cell.angle_alpha   90.00
_cell.angle_beta   90.00
_cell.angle_gamma   90.00
#
_symmetry.space_group_name_H-M   'P 1'
#
loop_
_entity.id
_entity.type
_entity.pdbx_description
1 polymer ?
#
loop_
_entity_poly.entity_id
_entity_poly.type
_entity_poly.pdbx_seq_one_letter_code
_entity_poly.pdbx_strand_id
1 'polypeptide(L)' 'MEKLINFFLSLVIGLTAGILIVNNPLNITNRVFLLLILLLATGLLMMALYRNHRIKLKK' A
#
# COMPACT_ATOMS: atom_id res chain seq x y z
N MET A 1 -2.13 6.77 16.41
CA MET A 1 -1.73 7.19 15.04
C MET A 1 -1.51 6.03 14.08
N GLU A 2 -0.88 4.92 14.50
CA GLU A 2 -0.57 3.80 13.59
C GLU A 2 -1.80 3.14 12.92
N LYS A 3 -2.94 3.05 13.63
CA LYS A 3 -4.20 2.54 13.04
C LYS A 3 -4.72 3.40 11.88
N LEU A 4 -4.57 4.72 11.98
CA LEU A 4 -5.00 5.66 10.95
C LEU A 4 -4.07 5.56 9.73
N ILE A 5 -2.76 5.45 9.96
CA ILE A 5 -1.76 5.26 8.89
C ILE A 5 -2.00 3.95 8.13
N ASN A 6 -2.28 2.85 8.84
CA ASN A 6 -2.61 1.57 8.20
C ASN A 6 -3.92 1.62 7.41
N PHE A 7 -4.92 2.36 7.91
CA PHE A 7 -6.18 2.57 7.20
C PHE A 7 -5.97 3.34 5.89
N PHE A 8 -5.21 4.44 5.94
CA PHE A 8 -4.86 5.22 4.75
C PHE A 8 -4.04 4.40 3.75
N LEU A 9 -3.02 3.66 4.20
CA LEU A 9 -2.22 2.78 3.34
C LEU A 9 -3.09 1.71 2.68
N SER A 10 -3.99 1.07 3.43
CA SER A 10 -4.90 0.07 2.87
C SER A 10 -5.85 0.65 1.82
N LEU A 11 -6.34 1.87 2.05
CA LEU A 11 -7.22 2.57 1.13
C LEU A 11 -6.48 2.97 -0.16
N VAL A 12 -5.24 3.48 -0.02
CA VAL A 12 -4.39 3.80 -1.17
C VAL A 12 -4.07 2.55 -1.99
N ILE A 13 -3.70 1.43 -1.35
CA ILE A 13 -3.46 0.17 -2.07
C ILE A 13 -4.71 -0.31 -2.82
N GLY A 14 -5.87 -0.29 -2.16
CA GLY A 14 -7.13 -0.70 -2.77
C GLY A 14 -7.53 0.15 -3.97
N LEU A 15 -7.40 1.48 -3.85
CA LEU A 15 -7.64 2.41 -4.96
C LEU A 15 -6.66 2.20 -6.11
N THR A 16 -5.37 2.08 -5.80
CA THR A 16 -4.31 1.92 -6.82
C THR A 16 -4.50 0.62 -7.60
N ALA A 17 -4.82 -0.48 -6.91
CA ALA A 17 -5.14 -1.76 -7.54
C ALA A 17 -6.43 -1.70 -8.35
N GLY A 18 -7.48 -1.08 -7.81
CA GLY A 18 -8.76 -0.87 -8.50
C GLY A 18 -8.61 -0.06 -9.78
N ILE A 19 -7.84 1.02 -9.76
CA ILE A 19 -7.52 1.85 -10.94
C ILE A 19 -6.76 1.02 -11.98
N LEU A 20 -5.81 0.18 -11.54
CA LEU A 20 -5.04 -0.68 -12.44
C LEU A 20 -5.89 -1.74 -13.15
N ILE A 21 -6.92 -2.25 -12.47
CA ILE A 21 -7.83 -3.29 -12.98
C ILE A 21 -8.92 -2.67 -13.89
N VAL A 22 -9.55 -1.58 -13.44
CA VAL A 22 -10.70 -0.96 -14.13
C VAL A 22 -10.26 -0.15 -15.34
N ASN A 23 -9.16 0.60 -15.26
CA ASN A 23 -8.66 1.41 -16.37
C ASN A 23 -7.62 0.65 -17.21
N ASN A 24 -8.04 -0.43 -17.86
CA ASN A 24 -7.16 -1.25 -18.69
C ASN A 24 -6.58 -0.57 -19.97
N PRO A 25 -7.10 0.55 -20.52
CA PRO A 25 -6.37 1.34 -21.51
C PRO A 25 -5.45 2.41 -20.89
N LEU A 26 -4.97 2.22 -19.65
CA LEU A 26 -3.93 3.08 -19.09
C LEU A 26 -2.64 2.94 -19.90
N ASN A 27 -2.08 4.10 -20.25
CA ASN A 27 -0.78 4.21 -20.90
C ASN A 27 0.29 3.41 -20.13
N ILE A 28 1.21 2.74 -20.83
CA ILE A 28 2.17 1.80 -20.22
C ILE A 28 2.94 2.46 -19.07
N THR A 29 3.30 3.74 -19.25
CA THR A 29 3.98 4.57 -18.26
C THR A 29 3.18 4.69 -16.96
N ASN A 30 1.87 4.93 -17.06
CA ASN A 30 1.01 5.06 -15.89
C ASN A 30 0.81 3.72 -15.17
N ARG A 31 0.75 2.60 -15.89
CA ARG A 31 0.71 1.26 -15.27
C ARG A 31 1.98 0.98 -14.48
N VAL A 32 3.14 1.27 -15.07
CA VAL A 32 4.44 1.08 -14.40
C VAL A 32 4.52 1.97 -13.15
N PHE A 33 4.11 3.24 -13.25
CA PHE A 33 4.13 4.16 -12.13
C PHE A 33 3.20 3.73 -10.99
N LEU A 34 1.98 3.29 -11.31
CA LEU A 34 1.00 2.79 -10.34
C LEU A 34 1.49 1.49 -9.66
N LEU A 35 2.11 0.58 -10.41
CA LEU A 35 2.73 -0.63 -9.84
C LEU A 35 3.88 -0.30 -8.88
N LEU A 36 4.68 0.72 -9.21
CA LEU A 36 5.78 1.18 -8.37
C LEU A 36 5.27 1.77 -7.04
N ILE A 37 4.20 2.57 -7.10
CA ILE A 37 3.49 3.09 -5.92
C ILE A 37 2.92 1.93 -5.09
N LEU A 38 2.34 0.93 -5.74
CA LEU A 38 1.77 -0.24 -5.08
C LEU A 38 2.83 -1.00 -4.27
N LEU A 39 3.99 -1.29 -4.89
CA LEU A 39 5.12 -1.96 -4.24
C LEU A 39 5.61 -1.19 -3.01
N LEU A 40 5.74 0.14 -3.13
CA LEU A 40 6.20 1.00 -2.06
C LEU A 40 5.20 1.05 -0.90
N ALA A 41 3.90 1.16 -1.20
CA ALA A 41 2.84 1.15 -0.21
C ALA A 41 2.76 -0.19 0.53
N THR A 42 2.88 -1.32 -0.18
CA THR A 42 2.91 -2.65 0.44
C THR A 42 4.13 -2.82 1.36
N GLY A 43 5.31 -2.38 0.92
CA GLY A 43 6.54 -2.43 1.73
C GLY A 43 6.41 -1.61 3.03
N LEU A 44 5.87 -0.40 2.95
CA LEU A 44 5.58 0.44 4.11
C LEU A 44 4.58 -0.20 5.07
N LEU A 45 3.53 -0.85 4.54
CA LEU A 45 2.54 -1.56 5.34
C LEU A 45 3.17 -2.74 6.08
N MET A 46 4.03 -3.50 5.40
CA MET A 46 4.75 -4.63 5.98
C MET A 46 5.72 -4.19 7.08
N MET A 47 6.40 -3.06 6.88
CA MET A 47 7.29 -2.45 7.88
C MET A 47 6.51 -1.91 9.09
N ALA A 48 5.36 -1.26 8.85
CA ALA A 48 4.46 -0.79 9.91
C ALA A 48 3.89 -1.95 10.73
N LEU A 49 3.45 -3.02 10.07
CA LEU A 49 3.02 -4.27 10.70
C LEU A 49 4.14 -4.90 11.53
N TYR A 50 5.34 -5.01 10.97
CA TYR A 50 6.50 -5.57 11.67
C TYR A 50 6.86 -4.77 12.92
N ARG A 51 6.87 -3.45 12.82
CA ARG A 51 7.14 -2.55 13.96
C ARG A 51 6.06 -2.71 15.04
N ASN A 52 4.79 -2.71 14.66
CA ASN A 52 3.67 -2.93 15.57
C ASN A 52 3.75 -4.31 16.24
N HIS A 53 4.12 -5.36 15.50
CA HIS A 53 4.23 -6.72 16.00
C HIS A 53 5.41 -6.90 16.98
N ARG A 54 6.57 -6.29 16.71
CA ARG A 54 7.70 -6.29 17.65
C ARG A 54 7.39 -5.52 18.94
N ILE A 55 6.65 -4.42 18.85
CA ILE A 55 6.22 -3.65 20.03
C ILE A 55 5.26 -4.50 20.89
N LYS A 56 4.36 -5.25 20.26
CA LYS A 56 3.43 -6.14 20.95
C LYS A 56 4.09 -7.35 21.62
N LEU A 57 5.17 -7.87 21.06
CA LEU A 57 5.94 -8.99 21.62
C LEU A 57 6.86 -8.61 22.79
N LYS A 58 7.06 -7.31 23.02
CA LYS A 58 7.90 -6.77 24.11
C LYS A 58 7.11 -6.38 25.37
N LYS A 59 5.79 -6.62 25.37
CA LYS A 59 4.87 -6.26 26.45
C LYS A 59 4.32 -7.52 27.08
#